data_AF-A0AAN8Q169-F1
#
_entry.id   AF-A0AAN8Q169-F1
#
_cell.length_a   1.000
_cell.length_b   1.000
_cell.length_c   1.000
_cell.angle_alpha   90.00
_cell.angle_beta   90.00
_cell.angle_gamma   90.00
#
_symmetry.space_group_name_H-M   'P 1'
#
loop_
_entity.id
_entity.type
_entity.pdbx_description
1 polymer ?
#
loop_
_entity_poly.entity_id
_entity_poly.type
_entity_poly.pdbx_seq_one_letter_code
_entity_poly.pdbx_strand_id
1 'polypeptide(L)'
;MRVSSLYTMAASMTKLGINHLYRLLSLRNIHVQSTLFVSWPFSEKTDKNEEEFPSEEVFEVADERNEVSEEMIDKMRNVSRLPDRLRRRLPHVNKMPDSNHPKFDQLWFKRKMYAKFGQESGVDARIMWPTRSEIRERIEEDTILEPSLQERLQKAEEEKIQIEKYLNQRQEKIKANMAKMPKWIEEYKARESKKLETQKKQQDKKQILLEQAREYFGYAIDPRDQKFIRMLEEKEEEEKKLLKKKKKEKRLQLKEMYNVTGKQ
;
A
#
# COMPACT_ATOMS: atom_id res chain seq x y z
N MET A 1 24.23 -40.84 37.15
CA MET A 1 25.34 -40.58 36.22
C MET A 1 25.05 -41.26 34.89
N ARG A 2 24.73 -40.50 33.84
CA ARG A 2 25.23 -40.62 32.45
C ARG A 2 24.35 -39.74 31.56
N VAL A 3 24.93 -38.58 31.31
CA VAL A 3 24.50 -37.52 30.39
C VAL A 3 24.95 -37.94 28.99
N SER A 4 24.04 -38.02 28.01
CA SER A 4 24.33 -37.82 26.57
C SER A 4 23.19 -38.34 25.68
N SER A 5 22.24 -37.49 25.30
CA SER A 5 21.43 -37.69 24.08
C SER A 5 20.81 -36.36 23.64
N LEU A 6 21.66 -35.43 23.18
CA LEU A 6 21.25 -34.13 22.64
C LEU A 6 22.06 -33.75 21.40
N TYR A 7 22.39 -34.70 20.52
CA TYR A 7 23.20 -34.36 19.34
C TYR A 7 22.97 -35.24 18.12
N THR A 8 21.72 -35.35 17.64
CA THR A 8 21.44 -35.97 16.32
C THR A 8 20.17 -35.41 15.65
N MET A 9 19.96 -34.09 15.66
CA MET A 9 18.95 -33.43 14.80
C MET A 9 19.38 -32.04 14.28
N ALA A 10 20.68 -31.79 14.16
CA ALA A 10 21.23 -30.52 13.67
C ALA A 10 21.98 -30.64 12.32
N ALA A 11 21.64 -31.63 11.48
CA ALA A 11 22.43 -31.96 10.29
C ALA A 11 21.59 -32.30 9.03
N SER A 12 20.46 -31.63 8.81
CA SER A 12 19.66 -31.91 7.60
C SER A 12 18.83 -30.75 7.06
N MET A 13 19.32 -29.49 7.02
CA MET A 13 18.71 -28.44 6.17
C MET A 13 19.72 -27.33 5.73
N THR A 14 20.93 -27.70 5.31
CA THR A 14 21.85 -26.76 4.62
C THR A 14 22.22 -27.32 3.26
N LYS A 15 21.28 -27.28 2.30
CA LYS A 15 21.54 -27.59 0.88
C LYS A 15 20.46 -27.06 -0.06
N LEU A 16 20.17 -25.76 0.04
CA LEU A 16 19.58 -24.94 -1.02
C LEU A 16 20.26 -23.57 -0.86
N GLY A 17 21.33 -23.29 -1.59
CA GLY A 17 21.18 -22.77 -2.95
C GLY A 17 21.48 -21.26 -2.93
N ILE A 18 22.71 -20.91 -2.57
CA ILE A 18 23.29 -19.59 -2.82
C ILE A 18 23.43 -19.50 -4.34
N ASN A 19 22.50 -18.81 -5.01
CA ASN A 19 22.64 -18.29 -6.39
C ASN A 19 21.34 -17.55 -6.79
N HIS A 20 21.13 -16.32 -6.33
CA HIS A 20 20.41 -15.31 -7.12
C HIS A 20 20.59 -13.88 -6.56
N LEU A 21 21.82 -13.38 -6.53
CA LEU A 21 22.09 -11.94 -6.51
C LEU A 21 23.02 -11.60 -7.67
N TYR A 22 22.71 -10.48 -8.33
CA TYR A 22 23.43 -9.80 -9.43
C TYR A 22 22.98 -10.08 -10.88
N ARG A 23 21.93 -9.34 -11.29
CA ARG A 23 21.71 -8.74 -12.63
C ARG A 23 20.62 -7.66 -12.44
N LEU A 24 20.71 -6.38 -12.78
CA LEU A 24 21.69 -5.51 -13.41
C LEU A 24 21.37 -4.07 -12.93
N LEU A 25 22.38 -3.36 -12.45
CA LEU A 25 22.39 -1.91 -12.32
C LEU A 25 23.17 -1.34 -13.52
N SER A 26 22.48 -0.66 -14.43
CA SER A 26 23.02 0.42 -15.28
C SER A 26 21.82 1.17 -15.87
N LEU A 27 21.43 2.33 -15.31
CA LEU A 27 21.68 3.69 -15.84
C LEU A 27 21.13 3.87 -17.27
N ARG A 28 20.35 4.88 -17.68
CA ARG A 28 19.88 6.16 -17.14
C ARG A 28 18.93 6.77 -18.21
N ASN A 29 17.99 7.62 -17.79
CA ASN A 29 17.41 8.81 -18.48
C ASN A 29 15.89 8.88 -18.36
N ILE A 30 15.44 9.38 -17.20
CA ILE A 30 14.10 9.96 -17.07
C ILE A 30 14.28 11.46 -17.23
N HIS A 31 13.84 11.96 -18.39
CA HIS A 31 13.78 13.37 -18.71
C HIS A 31 12.61 13.99 -17.96
N VAL A 32 12.89 14.66 -16.85
CA VAL A 32 11.89 15.44 -16.10
C VAL A 32 11.77 16.78 -16.81
N GLN A 33 10.76 16.95 -17.65
CA GLN A 33 10.35 18.29 -18.05
C GLN A 33 9.56 18.90 -16.90
N SER A 34 10.18 19.92 -16.31
CA SER A 34 9.59 20.88 -15.39
C SER A 34 8.36 21.54 -16.02
N THR A 35 7.18 21.28 -15.49
CA THR A 35 6.04 22.17 -15.67
C THR A 35 5.84 22.93 -14.37
N LEU A 36 5.89 24.25 -14.54
CA LEU A 36 5.82 25.27 -13.52
C LEU A 36 4.48 25.20 -12.78
N PHE A 37 4.59 25.19 -11.45
CA PHE A 37 3.51 25.41 -10.52
C PHE A 37 3.04 26.86 -10.69
N VAL A 38 1.99 27.09 -11.48
CA VAL A 38 1.32 28.39 -11.58
C VAL A 38 0.24 28.43 -10.50
N SER A 39 0.53 29.16 -9.43
CA SER A 39 -0.43 29.59 -8.43
C SER A 39 -1.47 30.49 -9.09
N TRP A 40 -2.72 30.04 -9.14
CA TRP A 40 -3.85 30.88 -9.51
C TRP A 40 -4.31 31.66 -8.27
N PRO A 41 -4.51 32.99 -8.32
CA PRO A 41 -4.78 33.78 -7.14
C PRO A 41 -6.26 33.69 -6.77
N PHE A 42 -6.48 33.44 -5.48
CA PHE A 42 -7.72 33.71 -4.79
C PHE A 42 -8.05 35.21 -4.94
N SER A 43 -9.07 35.54 -5.72
CA SER A 43 -9.56 36.90 -5.95
C SER A 43 -10.95 37.02 -5.33
N GLU A 44 -10.99 37.67 -4.18
CA GLU A 44 -12.18 37.96 -3.40
C GLU A 44 -12.96 39.11 -4.07
N LYS A 45 -14.16 38.82 -4.59
CA LYS A 45 -15.18 39.83 -4.87
C LYS A 45 -16.53 39.30 -4.39
N THR A 46 -17.01 39.94 -3.32
CA THR A 46 -18.42 40.00 -2.98
C THR A 46 -19.17 40.68 -4.12
N ASP A 47 -20.26 40.08 -4.60
CA ASP A 47 -21.55 40.75 -4.65
C ASP A 47 -22.68 39.76 -4.93
N LYS A 48 -23.79 40.05 -4.27
CA LYS A 48 -25.06 39.31 -4.21
C LYS A 48 -25.60 39.09 -5.62
N ASN A 49 -26.05 37.87 -5.92
CA ASN A 49 -27.21 37.57 -6.76
C ASN A 49 -27.61 36.10 -6.56
N GLU A 50 -28.76 35.96 -5.90
CA GLU A 50 -29.83 35.00 -6.13
C GLU A 50 -29.49 33.52 -6.40
N GLU A 51 -29.92 32.73 -5.41
CA GLU A 51 -30.15 31.30 -5.43
C GLU A 51 -30.93 30.88 -6.68
N GLU A 52 -30.38 29.94 -7.44
CA GLU A 52 -31.14 28.86 -8.10
C GLU A 52 -30.12 27.79 -8.49
N PHE A 53 -29.88 26.84 -7.58
CA PHE A 53 -29.19 25.60 -7.92
C PHE A 53 -30.10 24.82 -8.89
N PRO A 54 -29.63 24.43 -10.09
CA PRO A 54 -30.40 23.54 -10.93
C PRO A 54 -30.59 22.25 -10.15
N SER A 55 -31.85 21.94 -9.87
CA SER A 55 -32.31 20.68 -9.32
C SER A 55 -31.59 19.52 -9.99
N GLU A 56 -31.10 18.59 -9.18
CA GLU A 56 -30.62 17.27 -9.57
C GLU A 56 -31.45 16.74 -10.74
N GLU A 57 -30.91 16.84 -11.96
CA GLU A 57 -31.31 15.96 -13.04
C GLU A 57 -30.91 14.56 -12.56
N VAL A 58 -31.89 13.89 -11.99
CA VAL A 58 -31.93 12.44 -11.87
C VAL A 58 -31.61 11.93 -13.27
N PHE A 59 -30.37 11.51 -13.47
CA PHE A 59 -30.02 10.67 -14.60
C PHE A 59 -30.81 9.39 -14.37
N GLU A 60 -32.03 9.37 -14.88
CA GLU A 60 -32.75 8.16 -15.18
C GLU A 60 -31.81 7.41 -16.13
N VAL A 61 -31.00 6.52 -15.56
CA VAL A 61 -30.57 5.34 -16.29
C VAL A 61 -31.89 4.68 -16.65
N ALA A 62 -32.40 5.01 -17.83
CA ALA A 62 -33.44 4.25 -18.46
C ALA A 62 -32.89 2.83 -18.47
N ASP A 63 -33.40 2.00 -17.57
CA ASP A 63 -33.36 0.56 -17.67
C ASP A 63 -34.18 0.25 -18.93
N GLU A 64 -33.64 0.57 -20.11
CA GLU A 64 -34.01 -0.01 -21.39
C GLU A 64 -33.53 -1.48 -21.35
N ARG A 65 -34.03 -2.23 -20.37
CA ARG A 65 -34.30 -3.63 -20.55
C ARG A 65 -35.31 -3.63 -21.67
N ASN A 66 -34.81 -3.73 -22.90
CA ASN A 66 -35.63 -4.06 -24.05
C ASN A 66 -36.47 -5.26 -23.60
N GLU A 67 -37.73 -5.01 -23.26
CA GLU A 67 -38.71 -6.05 -23.00
C GLU A 67 -38.92 -6.69 -24.36
N VAL A 68 -38.00 -7.58 -24.71
CA VAL A 68 -38.08 -8.34 -25.95
C VAL A 68 -39.41 -9.06 -25.84
N SER A 69 -40.39 -8.59 -26.62
CA SER A 69 -41.73 -9.14 -26.57
C SER A 69 -41.64 -10.66 -26.72
N GLU A 70 -42.49 -11.40 -26.01
CA GLU A 70 -42.46 -12.87 -26.05
C GLU A 70 -42.51 -13.38 -27.51
N GLU A 71 -43.22 -12.66 -28.37
CA GLU A 71 -43.29 -12.89 -29.81
C GLU A 71 -41.94 -12.73 -30.53
N MET A 72 -41.14 -11.73 -30.16
CA MET A 72 -39.80 -11.52 -30.71
C MET A 72 -38.84 -12.62 -30.24
N ILE A 73 -38.94 -13.06 -28.98
CA ILE A 73 -38.18 -14.19 -28.46
C ILE A 73 -38.54 -15.48 -29.21
N ASP A 74 -39.83 -15.72 -29.46
CA ASP A 74 -40.30 -16.92 -30.15
C ASP A 74 -39.92 -16.95 -31.64
N LYS A 75 -39.85 -15.77 -32.29
CA LYS A 75 -39.26 -15.61 -33.62
C LYS A 75 -37.76 -15.92 -33.62
N MET A 76 -37.01 -15.47 -32.62
CA MET A 76 -35.57 -15.78 -32.48
C MET A 76 -35.31 -17.27 -32.22
N ARG A 77 -36.14 -17.93 -31.40
CA ARG A 77 -36.03 -19.37 -31.11
C ARG A 77 -36.40 -20.25 -32.31
N ASN A 78 -37.12 -19.72 -33.29
CA ASN A 78 -37.55 -20.45 -34.47
C ASN A 78 -36.41 -20.65 -35.49
N VAL A 79 -35.70 -21.78 -35.39
CA VAL A 79 -34.62 -22.14 -36.31
C VAL A 79 -35.13 -22.36 -37.75
N SER A 80 -36.37 -22.82 -37.92
CA SER A 80 -36.95 -23.08 -39.25
C SER A 80 -37.27 -21.82 -40.06
N ARG A 81 -37.33 -20.64 -39.41
CA ARG A 81 -37.69 -19.33 -40.00
C ARG A 81 -38.99 -19.31 -40.81
N LEU A 82 -39.82 -20.35 -40.70
CA LEU A 82 -41.12 -20.43 -41.34
C LEU A 82 -42.13 -19.54 -40.62
N PRO A 83 -43.12 -18.96 -41.34
CA PRO A 83 -44.23 -18.28 -40.71
C PRO A 83 -45.05 -19.27 -39.86
N ASP A 84 -45.59 -18.81 -38.72
CA ASP A 84 -46.21 -19.67 -37.71
C ASP A 84 -47.33 -20.57 -38.27
N ARG A 85 -48.09 -20.06 -39.25
CA ARG A 85 -49.11 -20.83 -39.96
C ARG A 85 -48.57 -22.11 -40.60
N LEU A 86 -47.38 -22.04 -41.20
CA LEU A 86 -46.72 -23.20 -41.82
C LEU A 86 -46.01 -24.05 -40.79
N ARG A 87 -45.40 -23.43 -39.77
CA ARG A 87 -44.73 -24.15 -38.67
C ARG A 87 -45.69 -25.08 -37.91
N ARG A 88 -46.90 -24.63 -37.60
CA ARG A 88 -47.92 -25.47 -36.91
C ARG A 88 -48.36 -26.68 -37.74
N ARG A 89 -48.16 -26.67 -39.05
CA ARG A 89 -48.47 -27.80 -39.95
C ARG A 89 -47.34 -28.84 -40.01
N LEU A 90 -46.17 -28.54 -39.45
CA LEU A 90 -45.06 -29.48 -39.43
C LEU A 90 -45.40 -30.69 -38.54
N PRO A 91 -45.14 -31.92 -39.02
CA PRO A 91 -45.60 -33.13 -38.35
C PRO A 91 -44.96 -33.37 -36.99
N HIS A 92 -43.83 -32.72 -36.69
CA HIS A 92 -43.07 -32.86 -35.45
C HIS A 92 -43.26 -31.69 -34.47
N VAL A 93 -43.95 -30.61 -34.89
CA VAL A 93 -44.17 -29.45 -34.03
C VAL A 93 -45.31 -29.75 -33.07
N ASN A 94 -45.10 -29.46 -31.77
CA ASN A 94 -46.03 -29.73 -30.67
C ASN A 94 -46.45 -31.20 -30.54
N LYS A 95 -45.65 -32.13 -31.07
CA LYS A 95 -45.83 -33.56 -30.83
C LYS A 95 -44.75 -34.07 -29.91
N MET A 96 -45.11 -35.09 -29.13
CA MET A 96 -44.18 -35.84 -28.31
C MET A 96 -43.12 -36.46 -29.24
N PRO A 97 -41.81 -36.27 -28.96
CA PRO A 97 -40.79 -36.95 -29.73
C PRO A 97 -40.86 -38.47 -29.49
N ASP A 98 -40.38 -39.24 -30.47
CA ASP A 98 -40.45 -40.70 -30.42
C ASP A 98 -39.79 -41.25 -29.17
N SER A 99 -40.45 -42.20 -28.49
CA SER A 99 -39.96 -42.83 -27.25
C SER A 99 -38.55 -43.42 -27.37
N ASN A 100 -38.09 -43.72 -28.58
CA ASN A 100 -36.76 -44.26 -28.88
C ASN A 100 -35.66 -43.19 -28.99
N HIS A 101 -35.96 -41.91 -28.75
CA HIS A 101 -34.94 -40.87 -28.82
C HIS A 101 -33.93 -41.01 -27.65
N PRO A 102 -32.60 -40.98 -27.90
CA PRO A 102 -31.58 -41.36 -26.90
C PRO A 102 -31.60 -40.60 -25.58
N LYS A 103 -32.21 -39.42 -25.56
CA LYS A 103 -32.32 -38.58 -24.34
C LYS A 103 -33.50 -38.96 -23.46
N PHE A 104 -34.41 -39.83 -23.90
CA PHE A 104 -35.58 -40.23 -23.10
C PHE A 104 -35.20 -40.89 -21.77
N ASP A 105 -34.03 -41.52 -21.68
CA ASP A 105 -33.55 -42.13 -20.44
C ASP A 105 -33.11 -41.09 -19.41
N GLN A 106 -32.72 -39.89 -19.85
CA GLN A 106 -32.15 -38.85 -18.99
C GLN A 106 -33.23 -38.14 -18.16
N LEU A 107 -32.97 -37.98 -16.86
CA LEU A 107 -33.93 -37.42 -15.90
C LEU A 107 -34.42 -36.01 -16.29
N TRP A 108 -33.50 -35.12 -16.67
CA TRP A 108 -33.84 -33.74 -17.08
C TRP A 108 -34.76 -33.71 -18.31
N PHE A 109 -34.62 -34.67 -19.22
CA PHE A 109 -35.42 -34.74 -20.43
C PHE A 109 -36.83 -35.24 -20.11
N LYS A 110 -36.96 -36.25 -19.24
CA LYS A 110 -38.25 -36.69 -18.70
C LYS A 110 -38.99 -35.55 -18.00
N ARG A 111 -38.30 -34.78 -17.14
CA ARG A 111 -38.85 -33.58 -16.49
C ARG A 111 -39.30 -32.53 -17.51
N LYS A 112 -38.50 -32.30 -18.56
CA LYS A 112 -38.82 -31.36 -19.64
C LYS A 112 -40.03 -31.80 -20.47
N MET A 113 -40.21 -33.10 -20.72
CA MET A 113 -41.37 -33.61 -21.45
C MET A 113 -42.63 -33.53 -20.61
N TYR A 114 -42.57 -33.90 -19.34
CA TYR A 114 -43.68 -33.74 -18.41
C TYR A 114 -44.10 -32.27 -18.27
N ALA A 115 -43.14 -31.33 -18.20
CA ALA A 115 -43.45 -29.90 -18.14
C ALA A 115 -44.13 -29.37 -19.41
N LYS A 116 -43.90 -29.97 -20.58
CA LYS A 116 -44.47 -29.54 -21.87
C LYS A 116 -45.80 -30.20 -22.23
N PHE A 117 -45.90 -31.50 -21.98
CA PHE A 117 -47.03 -32.33 -22.41
C PHE A 117 -47.85 -32.88 -21.23
N GLY A 118 -47.42 -32.65 -19.99
CA GLY A 118 -48.12 -33.13 -18.80
C GLY A 118 -48.21 -34.66 -18.75
N GLN A 119 -49.39 -35.17 -18.38
CA GLN A 119 -49.66 -36.60 -18.26
C GLN A 119 -49.64 -37.34 -19.61
N GLU A 120 -49.84 -36.63 -20.74
CA GLU A 120 -49.76 -37.23 -22.08
C GLU A 120 -48.37 -37.78 -22.39
N SER A 121 -47.34 -37.30 -21.67
CA SER A 121 -45.97 -37.80 -21.80
C SER A 121 -45.76 -39.21 -21.26
N GLY A 122 -46.70 -39.75 -20.47
CA GLY A 122 -46.56 -41.04 -19.79
C GLY A 122 -45.46 -41.08 -18.73
N VAL A 123 -44.88 -39.93 -18.36
CA VAL A 123 -43.86 -39.81 -17.30
C VAL A 123 -44.56 -39.57 -15.96
N ASP A 124 -44.14 -40.32 -14.94
CA ASP A 124 -44.63 -40.12 -13.57
C ASP A 124 -44.25 -38.74 -13.03
N ALA A 125 -45.23 -37.99 -12.51
CA ALA A 125 -45.03 -36.67 -11.93
C ALA A 125 -44.04 -36.66 -10.75
N ARG A 126 -43.89 -37.79 -10.05
CA ARG A 126 -42.96 -37.96 -8.91
C ARG A 126 -41.52 -37.64 -9.27
N ILE A 127 -41.13 -37.85 -10.54
CA ILE A 127 -39.79 -37.57 -11.06
C ILE A 127 -39.43 -36.09 -10.98
N MET A 128 -40.41 -35.19 -10.94
CA MET A 128 -40.19 -33.74 -10.84
C MET A 128 -39.54 -33.34 -9.52
N TRP A 129 -39.80 -34.10 -8.46
CA TRP A 129 -39.21 -33.84 -7.15
C TRP A 129 -37.85 -34.54 -7.02
N PRO A 130 -36.89 -33.92 -6.32
CA PRO A 130 -35.61 -34.55 -6.02
C PRO A 130 -35.80 -35.78 -5.13
N THR A 131 -34.82 -36.69 -5.18
CA THR A 131 -34.80 -37.86 -4.30
C THR A 131 -34.47 -37.45 -2.86
N ARG A 132 -34.78 -38.33 -1.90
CA ARG A 132 -34.50 -38.04 -0.48
C ARG A 132 -33.01 -37.87 -0.19
N SER A 133 -32.14 -38.54 -0.95
CA SER A 133 -30.68 -38.34 -0.88
C SER A 133 -30.28 -36.97 -1.40
N GLU A 134 -30.75 -36.58 -2.59
CA GLU A 134 -30.48 -35.25 -3.18
C GLU A 134 -30.94 -34.10 -2.27
N ILE A 135 -32.08 -34.28 -1.58
CA ILE A 135 -32.57 -33.27 -0.63
C ILE A 135 -31.61 -33.13 0.56
N ARG A 136 -31.08 -34.24 1.08
CA ARG A 136 -30.12 -34.19 2.20
C ARG A 136 -28.81 -33.54 1.78
N GLU A 137 -28.28 -33.94 0.63
CA GLU A 137 -27.06 -33.36 0.05
C GLU A 137 -27.23 -31.84 -0.13
N ARG A 138 -28.35 -31.39 -0.70
CA ARG A 138 -28.64 -29.96 -0.85
C ARG A 138 -28.75 -29.23 0.49
N ILE A 139 -29.40 -29.82 1.48
CA ILE A 139 -29.49 -29.21 2.83
C ILE A 139 -28.09 -29.09 3.44
N GLU A 140 -27.25 -30.12 3.32
CA GLU A 140 -25.87 -30.08 3.82
C GLU A 140 -25.06 -28.99 3.10
N GLU A 141 -25.14 -28.91 1.78
CA GLU A 141 -24.51 -27.83 0.99
C GLU A 141 -24.99 -26.44 1.41
N ASP A 142 -26.32 -26.25 1.53
CA ASP A 142 -26.93 -24.98 1.93
C ASP A 142 -26.46 -24.58 3.33
N THR A 143 -26.38 -25.52 4.28
CA THR A 143 -25.91 -25.21 5.65
C THR A 143 -24.43 -24.84 5.71
N ILE A 144 -23.60 -25.34 4.79
CA ILE A 144 -22.17 -25.02 4.72
C ILE A 144 -21.95 -23.67 4.04
N LEU A 145 -22.65 -23.41 2.94
CA LEU A 145 -22.49 -22.22 2.12
C LEU A 145 -23.25 -21.02 2.67
N GLU A 146 -24.47 -21.25 3.15
CA GLU A 146 -25.41 -20.24 3.61
C GLU A 146 -25.70 -20.43 5.11
N PRO A 147 -24.88 -19.83 6.00
CA PRO A 147 -25.15 -19.88 7.43
C PRO A 147 -26.46 -19.16 7.76
N SER A 148 -26.98 -19.46 8.96
CA SER A 148 -28.24 -18.86 9.42
C SER A 148 -28.16 -17.34 9.48
N LEU A 149 -29.31 -16.67 9.30
CA LEU A 149 -29.39 -15.20 9.34
C LEU A 149 -28.80 -14.64 10.64
N GLN A 150 -29.06 -15.31 11.77
CA GLN A 150 -28.57 -14.91 13.09
C GLN A 150 -27.05 -14.95 13.17
N GLU A 151 -26.41 -16.00 12.67
CA GLU A 151 -24.95 -16.10 12.62
C GLU A 151 -24.31 -15.02 11.76
N ARG A 152 -24.94 -14.68 10.62
CA ARG A 152 -24.44 -13.60 9.76
C ARG A 152 -24.51 -12.25 10.46
N LEU A 153 -25.60 -11.98 11.19
CA LEU A 153 -25.74 -10.75 11.97
C LEU A 153 -24.70 -10.67 13.08
N GLN A 154 -24.48 -11.76 13.82
CA GLN A 154 -23.45 -11.82 14.85
C GLN A 154 -22.05 -11.57 14.27
N LYS A 155 -21.70 -12.23 13.15
CA LYS A 155 -20.42 -11.98 12.46
C LYS A 155 -20.27 -10.51 12.04
N ALA A 156 -21.32 -9.92 11.48
CA ALA A 156 -21.30 -8.51 11.07
C ALA A 156 -21.14 -7.56 12.27
N GLU A 157 -21.75 -7.86 13.42
CA GLU A 157 -21.57 -7.11 14.66
C GLU A 157 -20.14 -7.23 15.21
N GLU A 158 -19.59 -8.45 15.22
CA GLU A 158 -18.20 -8.70 15.63
C GLU A 158 -17.20 -7.96 14.75
N GLU A 159 -17.39 -7.98 13.43
CA GLU A 159 -16.56 -7.24 12.48
C GLU A 159 -16.60 -5.74 12.74
N LYS A 160 -17.79 -5.17 12.98
CA LYS A 160 -17.94 -3.75 13.34
C LYS A 160 -17.16 -3.41 14.61
N ILE A 161 -17.30 -4.21 15.66
CA ILE A 161 -16.58 -4.01 16.93
C ILE A 161 -15.07 -4.09 16.73
N GLN A 162 -14.59 -5.03 15.90
CA GLN A 162 -13.16 -5.16 15.61
C GLN A 162 -12.61 -3.94 14.85
N ILE A 163 -13.35 -3.46 13.85
CA ILE A 163 -12.99 -2.25 13.09
C ILE A 163 -12.94 -1.04 14.02
N GLU A 164 -13.95 -0.84 14.86
CA GLU A 164 -13.99 0.27 15.81
C GLU A 164 -12.80 0.22 16.79
N LYS A 165 -12.50 -0.96 17.34
CA LYS A 165 -11.32 -1.15 18.21
C LYS A 165 -10.03 -0.79 17.49
N TYR A 166 -9.85 -1.23 16.25
CA TYR A 166 -8.67 -0.91 15.45
C TYR A 166 -8.55 0.60 15.18
N LEU A 167 -9.66 1.26 14.82
CA LEU A 167 -9.69 2.70 14.59
C LEU A 167 -9.35 3.47 15.85
N ASN A 168 -9.91 3.09 17.00
CA ASN A 168 -9.62 3.72 18.29
C ASN A 168 -8.14 3.60 18.65
N GLN A 169 -7.57 2.40 18.57
CA GLN A 169 -6.13 2.19 18.82
C GLN A 169 -5.24 3.01 17.88
N ARG A 170 -5.62 3.11 16.60
CA ARG A 170 -4.91 3.94 15.63
C ARG A 170 -4.99 5.42 16.00
N GLN A 171 -6.16 5.91 16.37
CA GLN A 171 -6.36 7.30 16.79
C GLN A 171 -5.58 7.62 18.07
N GLU A 172 -5.55 6.73 19.06
CA GLU A 172 -4.75 6.89 20.27
C GLU A 172 -3.26 6.98 19.96
N LYS A 173 -2.74 6.11 19.09
CA LYS A 173 -1.34 6.18 18.63
C LYS A 173 -1.04 7.50 17.93
N ILE A 174 -1.93 7.97 17.06
CA ILE A 174 -1.78 9.26 16.39
C ILE A 174 -1.76 10.39 17.42
N LYS A 175 -2.71 10.42 18.37
CA LYS A 175 -2.75 11.43 19.44
C LYS A 175 -1.46 11.44 20.26
N ALA A 176 -0.96 10.27 20.66
CA ALA A 176 0.29 10.14 21.42
C ALA A 176 1.51 10.63 20.64
N ASN A 177 1.57 10.36 19.33
CA ASN A 177 2.65 10.85 18.48
C ASN A 177 2.54 12.36 18.26
N MET A 178 1.34 12.88 18.00
CA MET A 178 1.07 14.31 17.84
C MET A 178 1.45 15.11 19.08
N ALA A 179 1.24 14.56 20.28
CA ALA A 179 1.70 15.18 21.52
C ALA A 179 3.24 15.29 21.62
N LYS A 180 3.99 14.38 20.98
CA LYS A 180 5.47 14.38 20.96
C LYS A 180 6.06 15.23 19.82
N MET A 181 5.28 15.51 18.77
CA MET A 181 5.70 16.30 17.61
C MET A 181 6.33 17.67 17.94
N PRO A 182 5.77 18.52 18.83
CA PRO A 182 6.37 19.84 19.10
C PRO A 182 7.81 19.72 19.63
N LYS A 183 8.06 18.78 20.54
CA LYS A 183 9.41 18.49 21.05
C LYS A 183 10.36 18.06 19.93
N TRP A 184 9.92 17.19 19.02
CA TRP A 184 10.76 16.77 17.89
C TRP A 184 11.06 17.90 16.91
N ILE A 185 10.11 18.81 16.69
CA ILE A 185 10.30 19.99 15.85
C ILE A 185 11.35 20.92 16.48
N GLU A 186 11.29 21.15 17.79
CA GLU A 186 12.29 21.94 18.52
C GLU A 186 13.68 21.31 18.44
N GLU A 187 13.79 20.01 18.71
CA GLU A 187 15.04 19.25 18.59
C GLU A 187 15.59 19.27 17.17
N TYR A 188 14.73 19.23 16.14
CA TYR A 188 15.14 19.35 14.74
C TYR A 188 15.70 20.74 14.44
N LYS A 189 14.95 21.80 14.77
CA LYS A 189 15.38 23.19 14.56
C LYS A 189 16.67 23.51 15.30
N ALA A 190 16.82 23.03 16.54
CA ALA A 190 18.05 23.19 17.32
C ALA A 190 19.26 22.45 16.70
N ARG A 191 19.05 21.31 16.05
CA ARG A 191 20.11 20.61 15.31
C ARG A 191 20.47 21.35 14.04
N GLU A 192 19.50 21.91 13.32
CA GLU A 192 19.78 22.71 12.12
C GLU A 192 20.54 24.00 12.46
N SER A 193 20.13 24.74 13.49
CA SER A 193 20.84 25.96 13.90
C SER A 193 22.29 25.68 14.29
N LYS A 194 22.53 24.62 15.09
CA LYS A 194 23.88 24.18 15.44
C LYS A 194 24.71 23.81 14.21
N LYS A 195 24.11 23.08 13.25
CA LYS A 195 24.80 22.75 11.99
C LYS A 195 25.19 24.02 11.23
N LEU A 196 24.26 24.96 11.07
CA LEU A 196 24.52 26.23 10.38
C LEU A 196 25.61 27.04 11.09
N GLU A 197 25.57 27.16 12.41
CA GLU A 197 26.61 27.84 13.19
C GLU A 197 27.98 27.18 13.03
N THR A 198 28.05 25.85 13.07
CA THR A 198 29.32 25.14 12.87
C THR A 198 29.87 25.33 11.47
N GLN A 199 28.99 25.33 10.45
CA GLN A 199 29.38 25.59 9.06
C GLN A 199 29.88 27.02 8.87
N LYS A 200 29.19 28.02 9.43
CA LYS A 200 29.63 29.42 9.42
C LYS A 200 31.00 29.57 10.09
N LYS A 201 31.15 29.07 11.32
CA LYS A 201 32.44 29.09 12.04
C LYS A 201 33.57 28.41 11.26
N GLN A 202 33.28 27.35 10.50
CA GLN A 202 34.28 26.71 9.64
C GLN A 202 34.60 27.56 8.40
N GLN A 203 33.62 28.21 7.80
CA GLN A 203 33.82 29.14 6.68
C GLN A 203 34.64 30.36 7.13
N ASP A 204 34.28 30.98 8.26
CA ASP A 204 34.98 32.14 8.82
C ASP A 204 36.44 31.78 9.13
N LYS A 205 36.69 30.63 9.77
CA LYS A 205 38.05 30.14 10.02
C LYS A 205 38.85 29.93 8.74
N LYS A 206 38.21 29.39 7.69
CA LYS A 206 38.86 29.21 6.38
C LYS A 206 39.19 30.55 5.73
N GLN A 207 38.28 31.53 5.80
CA GLN A 207 38.50 32.87 5.27
C GLN A 207 39.67 33.56 5.99
N ILE A 208 39.68 33.54 7.32
CA ILE A 208 40.78 34.10 8.12
C ILE A 208 42.12 33.44 7.76
N LEU A 209 42.16 32.12 7.59
CA LEU A 209 43.39 31.42 7.19
C LEU A 209 43.87 31.81 5.79
N LEU A 210 42.94 32.02 4.85
CA LEU A 210 43.28 32.45 3.49
C LEU A 210 43.77 33.91 3.46
N GLU A 211 43.17 34.79 4.26
CA GLU A 211 43.62 36.17 4.42
C GLU A 211 45.02 36.23 5.00
N GLN A 212 45.30 35.48 6.07
CA GLN A 212 46.65 35.40 6.65
C GLN A 212 47.68 34.86 5.65
N ALA A 213 47.31 33.86 4.84
CA ALA A 213 48.21 33.36 3.80
C ALA A 213 48.47 34.43 2.73
N ARG A 214 47.44 35.19 2.35
CA ARG A 214 47.57 36.31 1.42
C ARG A 214 48.49 37.40 1.95
N GLU A 215 48.44 37.71 3.24
CA GLU A 215 49.37 38.66 3.88
C GLU A 215 50.81 38.14 3.89
N TYR A 216 51.02 36.85 4.20
CA TYR A 216 52.35 36.25 4.28
C TYR A 216 53.04 36.14 2.90
N PHE A 217 52.28 35.74 1.87
CA PHE A 217 52.84 35.51 0.53
C PHE A 217 52.67 36.69 -0.43
N GLY A 218 51.76 37.62 -0.15
CA GLY A 218 51.51 38.82 -0.96
C GLY A 218 50.56 38.64 -2.16
N TYR A 219 50.04 37.45 -2.41
CA TYR A 219 49.08 37.15 -3.49
C TYR A 219 48.05 36.09 -3.06
N ALA A 220 46.96 35.94 -3.81
CA ALA A 220 45.92 34.96 -3.52
C ALA A 220 46.40 33.54 -3.83
N ILE A 221 46.31 32.63 -2.85
CA ILE A 221 46.79 31.24 -2.95
C ILE A 221 45.64 30.28 -2.69
N ASP A 222 45.60 29.21 -3.48
CA ASP A 222 44.60 28.17 -3.33
C ASP A 222 44.89 27.29 -2.09
N PRO A 223 43.85 26.88 -1.34
CA PRO A 223 44.02 26.02 -0.15
C PRO A 223 44.64 24.64 -0.43
N ARG A 224 44.73 24.22 -1.70
CA ARG A 224 45.28 22.92 -2.12
C ARG A 224 46.76 22.99 -2.50
N ASP A 225 47.34 24.20 -2.55
CA ASP A 225 48.72 24.38 -2.95
C ASP A 225 49.70 23.89 -1.87
N GLN A 226 50.80 23.28 -2.28
CA GLN A 226 51.82 22.71 -1.38
C GLN A 226 52.45 23.77 -0.48
N LYS A 227 52.56 25.01 -0.96
CA LYS A 227 53.10 26.14 -0.18
C LYS A 227 52.20 26.52 0.99
N PHE A 228 50.88 26.48 0.79
CA PHE A 228 49.90 26.76 1.84
C PHE A 228 49.91 25.67 2.92
N ILE A 229 50.04 24.40 2.51
CA ILE A 229 50.13 23.26 3.43
C ILE A 229 51.37 23.38 4.33
N ARG A 230 52.55 23.68 3.76
CA ARG A 230 53.78 23.87 4.56
C ARG A 230 53.66 25.01 5.57
N MET A 231 53.06 26.14 5.18
CA MET A 231 52.84 27.27 6.10
C MET A 231 51.91 26.92 7.26
N LEU A 232 50.85 26.13 7.00
CA LEU A 232 49.98 25.62 8.06
C LEU A 232 50.72 24.66 9.00
N GLU A 233 51.55 23.77 8.48
CA GLU A 233 52.36 22.84 9.29
C GLU A 233 53.33 23.59 10.22
N GLU A 234 54.02 24.62 9.71
CA GLU A 234 54.92 25.48 10.50
C GLU A 234 54.15 26.21 11.62
N LYS A 235 53.00 26.80 11.31
CA LYS A 235 52.14 27.46 12.32
C LYS A 235 51.64 26.50 13.38
N GLU A 236 51.19 25.30 12.99
CA GLU A 236 50.76 24.28 13.95
C GLU A 236 51.90 23.84 14.87
N GLU A 237 53.12 23.72 14.36
CA GLU A 237 54.28 23.39 15.18
C GLU A 237 54.60 24.48 16.20
N GLU A 238 54.55 25.74 15.80
CA GLU A 238 54.76 26.89 16.67
C GLU A 238 53.68 26.97 17.75
N GLU A 239 52.41 26.81 17.40
CA GLU A 239 51.31 26.75 18.36
C GLU A 239 51.45 25.57 19.33
N LYS A 240 51.82 24.38 18.85
CA LYS A 240 52.10 23.20 19.71
C LYS A 240 53.26 23.48 20.67
N LYS A 241 54.32 24.15 20.21
CA LYS A 241 55.47 24.56 21.06
C LYS A 241 55.03 25.59 22.12
N LEU A 242 54.21 26.58 21.76
CA LEU A 242 53.68 27.59 22.67
C LEU A 242 52.70 27.01 23.71
N LEU A 243 51.80 26.11 23.30
CA LEU A 243 50.87 25.43 24.20
C LEU A 243 51.60 24.55 25.22
N LYS A 244 52.65 23.86 24.79
CA LYS A 244 53.53 23.08 25.69
C LYS A 244 54.21 23.99 26.72
N LYS A 245 54.68 25.17 26.32
CA LYS A 245 55.27 26.17 27.24
C LYS A 245 54.25 26.71 28.24
N LYS A 246 53.09 27.20 27.76
CA LYS A 246 51.99 27.69 28.61
C LYS A 246 51.48 26.63 29.59
N LYS A 247 51.41 25.35 29.18
CA LYS A 247 51.02 24.24 30.08
C LYS A 247 52.06 23.98 31.17
N LYS A 248 53.35 24.10 30.84
CA LYS A 248 54.44 23.99 31.83
C LYS A 248 54.40 25.14 32.83
N GLU A 249 54.20 26.36 32.37
CA GLU A 249 54.06 27.57 33.20
C GLU A 249 52.84 27.49 34.13
N LYS A 250 51.65 27.12 33.62
CA LYS A 250 50.47 26.90 34.46
C LYS A 250 50.70 25.82 35.51
N ARG A 251 51.45 24.76 35.19
CA ARG A 251 51.80 23.70 36.15
C ARG A 251 52.79 24.18 37.20
N LEU A 252 53.72 25.07 36.84
CA LEU A 252 54.64 25.72 37.78
C LEU A 252 53.87 26.66 38.72
N GLN A 253 53.02 27.52 38.17
CA GLN A 253 52.14 28.41 38.95
C GLN A 253 51.21 27.62 39.89
N LEU A 254 50.61 26.52 39.43
CA LEU A 254 49.77 25.66 40.27
C LEU A 254 50.57 25.02 41.42
N LYS A 255 51.84 24.66 41.18
CA LYS A 255 52.74 24.12 42.22
C LYS A 255 53.17 25.20 43.22
N GLU A 256 53.46 26.41 42.76
CA GLU A 256 53.78 27.55 43.62
C GLU A 256 52.60 27.90 44.53
N MET A 257 51.37 27.92 44.01
CA MET A 257 50.15 28.12 44.80
C MET A 257 49.95 27.02 45.86
N TYR A 258 50.20 25.75 45.54
CA TYR A 258 50.06 24.63 46.47
C TYR A 258 51.12 24.63 47.59
N ASN A 259 52.34 25.09 47.29
CA ASN A 259 53.42 25.21 48.28
C ASN A 259 53.23 26.39 49.25
N VAL A 260 52.46 27.41 48.86
CA VAL A 260 52.10 28.56 49.71
C VAL A 260 50.96 28.20 50.67
N THR A 261 50.00 27.37 50.25
CA THR A 261 48.88 26.93 51.10
C THR A 261 49.25 25.79 52.08
N GLY A 262 50.37 25.10 51.87
CA GLY A 262 50.86 24.03 52.76
C GLY A 262 51.84 24.49 53.85
N LYS A 263 52.01 25.80 54.06
CA LYS A 263 52.96 26.40 55.03
C LYS A 263 52.26 27.16 56.19
N GLN A 264 50.97 26.92 56.40
CA GLN A 264 50.21 27.37 57.57
C GLN A 264 49.90 26.19 58.48
#